data_AF-A0A367IXM8-F1
#
_entry.id   AF-A0A367IXM8-F1
#
_cell.length_a   1.000
_cell.length_b   1.000
_cell.length_c   1.000
_cell.angle_alpha   90.00
_cell.angle_beta   90.00
_cell.angle_gamma   90.00
#
_symmetry.space_group_name_H-M   'P 1'
#
loop_
_entity.id
_entity.type
_entity.pdbx_description
1 polymer ?
#
loop_
_entity_poly.entity_id
_entity_poly.type
_entity_poly.pdbx_seq_one_letter_code
_entity_poly.pdbx_strand_id
1 'polypeptide(L)'
;MIHTIFVNNRIDFQRFTLGYLLSLPKISPALLNESWSSMFNLIYENNTAGSIFYHEKNTLSSIAKNKEGEIEPIAHLFSRWLATVAFDPKGYIMRHAMDVMIMLDTLAYDSRLDLSHLLPTGDRSILDTLQPSIKQLNLEPASIDLFDWINSRTAPNDLRIPLFLLQLIMINNDSKEYTANLFVQLITRLNCAKDLVLKLIPTAESKWPGIFQIALENIFSKTIAIHIANTTQIEKILGNLAALYEDSQKEPGYQAFHAYINSHSRQVLLVFINHPSTACRVMGYRVLNNSKFYQQMNPQDQEHLSQLLVDAWFRHLKGRYFGQESKDLLYIQQRLNVDTLQQQQSSLFDRIHSKEHATSQSQAKKPPKFVTLVDILKQDIDKRDKIYMDNIEQTASLFDKFKDCVSSEQYSDIHHHILFFLSSKWSPSAAPMTAYDDALPRNIPYPWDITIGSAFKDHPALFPIFEKCIQVVKPATTNDIIRSILVYFIVFWNMKEVVTVPTTLTYATQLEETIRLVLLLKPSLPQVLVNSYRLFPFLSAKELGDLLYQVIWSYVRHSTNIPGIHKTEDKQLVEKY
;
A
#
# COMPACT_ATOMS: atom_id res chain seq x y z
N MET A 1 59.75 -8.39 22.15
CA MET A 1 59.07 -7.13 22.53
C MET A 1 58.99 -6.26 21.27
N ILE A 2 57.85 -5.65 20.90
CA ILE A 2 57.84 -4.75 19.72
C ILE A 2 58.27 -3.37 20.20
N HIS A 3 59.46 -2.92 19.80
CA HIS A 3 59.91 -1.54 20.05
C HIS A 3 59.76 -0.75 18.77
N THR A 4 58.73 0.10 18.71
CA THR A 4 58.54 1.02 17.57
C THR A 4 59.58 2.14 17.68
N ILE A 5 60.49 2.23 16.71
CA ILE A 5 61.47 3.31 16.62
C ILE A 5 60.97 4.27 15.55
N PHE A 6 60.57 5.48 15.93
CA PHE A 6 60.17 6.52 14.98
C PHE A 6 61.35 7.46 14.71
N VAL A 7 61.75 7.55 13.44
CA VAL A 7 62.71 8.56 12.99
C VAL A 7 61.93 9.85 12.69
N ASN A 8 62.32 10.90 13.40
CA ASN A 8 61.65 12.18 13.51
C ASN A 8 61.74 12.98 12.19
N ASN A 9 60.60 13.31 11.59
CA ASN A 9 60.39 14.55 10.81
C ASN A 9 58.88 14.81 10.67
N ARG A 10 58.50 16.09 10.70
CA ARG A 10 57.16 16.63 10.98
C ARG A 10 56.00 16.29 10.01
N ILE A 11 56.09 15.26 9.19
CA ILE A 11 55.07 14.92 8.19
C ILE A 11 54.93 13.40 8.10
N ASP A 12 54.08 12.80 8.93
CA ASP A 12 53.30 11.59 8.61
C ASP A 12 52.42 11.23 9.80
N PHE A 13 51.33 11.98 9.97
CA PHE A 13 50.25 11.65 10.90
C PHE A 13 49.81 10.18 10.77
N GLN A 14 49.85 9.64 9.55
CA GLN A 14 49.54 8.24 9.22
C GLN A 14 50.44 7.23 9.94
N ARG A 15 51.76 7.47 9.98
CA ARG A 15 52.74 6.60 10.66
C ARG A 15 52.58 6.62 12.17
N PHE A 16 52.35 7.81 12.72
CA PHE A 16 52.15 7.98 14.16
C PHE A 16 50.89 7.24 14.61
N THR A 17 49.79 7.38 13.87
CA THR A 17 48.51 6.73 14.17
C THR A 17 48.60 5.20 14.12
N LEU A 18 49.25 4.61 13.09
CA LEU A 18 49.45 3.16 12.99
C LEU A 18 50.27 2.60 14.16
N GLY A 19 51.42 3.22 14.45
CA GLY A 19 52.27 2.73 15.53
C GLY A 19 51.62 2.94 16.90
N TYR A 20 50.82 3.98 17.09
CA TYR A 20 50.02 4.19 18.30
C TYR A 20 48.96 3.08 18.44
N LEU A 21 48.21 2.74 17.38
CA LEU A 21 47.22 1.64 17.34
C LEU A 21 47.85 0.28 17.72
N LEU A 22 49.04 0.00 17.19
CA LEU A 22 49.70 -1.30 17.35
C LEU A 22 50.40 -1.47 18.70
N SER A 23 50.85 -0.37 19.32
CA SER A 23 51.68 -0.39 20.53
C SER A 23 50.92 -0.02 21.80
N LEU A 24 49.95 0.91 21.74
CA LEU A 24 49.19 1.36 22.91
C LEU A 24 48.54 0.23 23.73
N PRO A 25 47.95 -0.81 23.10
CA PRO A 25 47.38 -1.95 23.82
C PRO A 25 48.35 -2.66 24.76
N LYS A 26 49.66 -2.60 24.45
CA LYS A 26 50.72 -3.22 25.24
C LYS A 26 51.37 -2.24 26.22
N ILE A 27 51.29 -0.94 25.96
CA ILE A 27 51.91 0.11 26.79
C ILE A 27 50.98 0.52 27.93
N SER A 28 49.69 0.76 27.66
CA SER A 28 48.72 1.17 28.67
C SER A 28 47.29 0.74 28.30
N PRO A 29 46.79 -0.36 28.87
CA PRO A 29 45.41 -0.81 28.67
C PRO A 29 44.36 0.20 29.18
N ALA A 30 44.68 0.97 30.23
CA ALA A 30 43.78 1.99 30.76
C ALA A 30 43.62 3.15 29.77
N LEU A 31 44.73 3.67 29.25
CA LEU A 31 44.71 4.75 28.26
C LEU A 31 44.08 4.28 26.94
N LEU A 32 44.28 3.02 26.55
CA LEU A 32 43.59 2.42 25.41
C LEU A 32 42.09 2.55 25.59
N ASN A 33 41.52 2.11 26.71
CA ASN A 33 40.07 2.12 26.91
C ASN A 33 39.47 3.54 26.92
N GLU A 34 40.18 4.52 27.48
CA GLU A 34 39.70 5.91 27.53
C GLU A 34 39.80 6.61 26.18
N SER A 35 40.84 6.31 25.38
CA SER A 35 41.11 7.00 24.12
C SER A 35 40.63 6.23 22.88
N TRP A 36 40.24 4.97 23.01
CA TRP A 36 39.91 4.10 21.88
C TRP A 36 38.79 4.68 21.02
N SER A 37 37.66 5.07 21.60
CA SER A 37 36.53 5.58 20.81
C SER A 37 36.89 6.85 20.02
N SER A 38 37.63 7.77 20.63
CA SER A 38 38.08 9.00 19.97
C SER A 38 39.10 8.70 18.86
N MET A 39 40.05 7.80 19.12
CA MET A 39 41.05 7.38 18.14
C MET A 39 40.41 6.60 16.99
N PHE A 40 39.48 5.70 17.28
CA PHE A 40 38.79 4.88 16.31
C PHE A 40 37.92 5.75 15.40
N ASN A 41 37.17 6.70 15.94
CA ASN A 41 36.41 7.66 15.14
C ASN A 41 37.32 8.51 14.25
N LEU A 42 38.46 8.99 14.76
CA LEU A 42 39.43 9.73 13.94
C LEU A 42 40.00 8.90 12.77
N ILE A 43 40.19 7.60 12.98
CA ILE A 43 40.72 6.67 11.97
C ILE A 43 39.61 6.28 10.98
N TYR A 44 38.39 6.13 11.46
CA TYR A 44 37.24 5.70 10.67
C TYR A 44 36.66 6.84 9.83
N GLU A 45 36.48 8.02 10.43
CA GLU A 45 35.97 9.21 9.77
C GLU A 45 36.91 9.68 8.65
N ASN A 46 36.32 10.22 7.57
CA ASN A 46 37.02 10.72 6.40
C ASN A 46 37.90 9.70 5.64
N ASN A 47 37.65 8.39 5.83
CA ASN A 47 38.39 7.31 5.17
C ASN A 47 39.92 7.40 5.43
N THR A 48 40.27 7.83 6.65
CA THR A 48 41.66 7.96 7.11
C THR A 48 42.33 6.59 7.19
N ALA A 49 41.61 5.56 7.68
CA ALA A 49 42.05 4.17 7.69
C ALA A 49 42.46 3.70 6.30
N GLY A 50 41.58 3.81 5.29
CA GLY A 50 41.88 3.35 3.94
C GLY A 50 43.08 4.08 3.33
N SER A 51 43.24 5.37 3.62
CA SER A 51 44.39 6.17 3.16
C SER A 51 45.69 5.73 3.82
N ILE A 52 45.67 5.45 5.11
CA ILE A 52 46.79 4.91 5.88
C ILE A 52 47.20 3.53 5.34
N PHE A 53 46.24 2.60 5.18
CA PHE A 53 46.52 1.25 4.70
C PHE A 53 46.95 1.23 3.22
N TYR A 54 46.41 2.11 2.38
CA TYR A 54 46.82 2.24 0.98
C TYR A 54 48.25 2.78 0.85
N HIS A 55 48.58 3.82 1.63
CA HIS A 55 49.94 4.34 1.70
C HIS A 55 50.92 3.27 2.16
N GLU A 56 50.58 2.53 3.22
CA GLU A 56 51.45 1.48 3.76
C GLU A 56 51.62 0.30 2.80
N LYS A 57 50.53 -0.13 2.10
CA LYS A 57 50.58 -1.17 1.06
C LYS A 57 51.57 -0.81 -0.06
N ASN A 58 51.63 0.46 -0.45
CA ASN A 58 52.45 0.90 -1.58
C ASN A 58 53.88 1.29 -1.18
N THR A 59 54.07 1.82 0.03
CA THR A 59 55.37 2.39 0.43
C THR A 59 56.17 1.49 1.37
N LEU A 60 55.53 0.58 2.12
CA LEU A 60 56.15 -0.23 3.19
C LEU A 60 57.03 0.59 4.14
N SER A 61 56.68 1.87 4.30
CA SER A 61 57.58 2.85 4.86
C SER A 61 57.53 2.90 6.39
N SER A 62 56.50 2.30 7.00
CA SER A 62 56.43 2.16 8.45
C SER A 62 57.09 0.86 8.88
N ILE A 63 58.08 0.96 9.77
CA ILE A 63 58.86 -0.18 10.27
C ILE A 63 58.71 -0.32 11.78
N ALA A 64 58.71 -1.56 12.27
CA ALA A 64 58.72 -1.88 13.68
C ALA A 64 59.77 -2.94 13.99
N LYS A 65 60.32 -2.88 15.21
CA LYS A 65 61.30 -3.85 15.66
C LYS A 65 60.58 -5.06 16.24
N ASN A 66 60.83 -6.26 15.71
CA ASN A 66 60.18 -7.49 16.14
C ASN A 66 60.73 -7.99 17.50
N LYS A 67 60.26 -9.16 17.97
CA LYS A 67 60.70 -9.68 19.28
C LYS A 67 62.17 -10.12 19.33
N GLU A 68 62.76 -10.41 18.18
CA GLU A 68 64.16 -10.82 18.00
C GLU A 68 65.08 -9.62 17.75
N GLY A 69 64.53 -8.40 17.65
CA GLY A 69 65.29 -7.19 17.42
C GLY A 69 65.45 -6.83 15.94
N GLU A 70 64.85 -7.58 15.02
CA GLU A 70 64.90 -7.30 13.59
C GLU A 70 63.89 -6.23 13.18
N ILE A 71 64.24 -5.44 12.17
CA ILE A 71 63.38 -4.39 11.64
C ILE A 71 62.50 -5.00 10.54
N GLU A 72 61.19 -5.00 10.73
CA GLU A 72 60.22 -5.48 9.74
C GLU A 72 59.13 -4.44 9.43
N PRO A 73 58.62 -4.37 8.18
CA PRO A 73 57.51 -3.48 7.83
C PRO A 73 56.25 -3.79 8.66
N ILE A 74 55.52 -2.74 9.01
CA ILE A 74 54.26 -2.88 9.75
C ILE A 74 53.23 -3.72 8.98
N ALA A 75 53.24 -3.65 7.64
CA ALA A 75 52.40 -4.50 6.79
C ALA A 75 52.57 -6.00 7.07
N HIS A 76 53.79 -6.45 7.42
CA HIS A 76 54.08 -7.86 7.76
C HIS A 76 53.68 -8.20 9.20
N LEU A 77 53.66 -7.20 10.08
CA LEU A 77 53.27 -7.32 11.48
C LEU A 77 51.75 -7.31 11.70
N PHE A 78 51.00 -6.70 10.78
CA PHE A 78 49.58 -6.44 10.97
C PHE A 78 48.75 -7.72 11.11
N SER A 79 49.00 -8.72 10.26
CA SER A 79 48.33 -10.04 10.36
C SER A 79 48.61 -10.74 11.69
N ARG A 80 49.86 -10.67 12.16
CA ARG A 80 50.28 -11.22 13.46
C ARG A 80 49.65 -10.44 14.61
N TRP A 81 49.53 -9.12 14.51
CA TRP A 81 48.85 -8.29 15.52
C TRP A 81 47.36 -8.60 15.61
N LEU A 82 46.67 -8.79 14.48
CA LEU A 82 45.28 -9.21 14.46
C LEU A 82 45.10 -10.53 15.23
N ALA A 83 45.92 -11.53 14.93
CA ALA A 83 45.83 -12.85 15.55
C ALA A 83 46.25 -12.90 17.03
N THR A 84 47.22 -12.07 17.45
CA THR A 84 47.87 -12.20 18.77
C THR A 84 47.55 -11.06 19.76
N VAL A 85 46.85 -10.02 19.31
CA VAL A 85 46.53 -8.84 20.15
C VAL A 85 45.07 -8.44 20.00
N ALA A 86 44.57 -8.28 18.76
CA ALA A 86 43.20 -7.82 18.51
C ALA A 86 42.15 -8.90 18.79
N PHE A 87 42.40 -10.14 18.35
CA PHE A 87 41.50 -11.29 18.50
C PHE A 87 42.03 -12.35 19.47
N ASP A 88 42.98 -11.99 20.35
CA ASP A 88 43.37 -12.85 21.48
C ASP A 88 42.26 -12.80 22.55
N PRO A 89 41.65 -13.93 22.95
CA PRO A 89 40.62 -13.97 23.99
C PRO A 89 41.08 -13.37 25.33
N LYS A 90 42.39 -13.34 25.60
CA LYS A 90 43.00 -12.70 26.78
C LYS A 90 43.61 -11.33 26.48
N GLY A 91 43.47 -10.84 25.25
CA GLY A 91 44.06 -9.60 24.76
C GLY A 91 43.33 -8.35 25.25
N TYR A 92 44.10 -7.28 25.46
CA TYR A 92 43.58 -6.00 25.95
C TYR A 92 42.65 -5.27 24.96
N ILE A 93 42.74 -5.58 23.66
CA ILE A 93 41.86 -5.01 22.61
C ILE A 93 40.57 -5.80 22.45
N MET A 94 40.45 -7.00 23.04
CA MET A 94 39.32 -7.88 22.75
C MET A 94 37.95 -7.24 23.04
N ARG A 95 37.87 -6.31 24.01
CA ARG A 95 36.66 -5.49 24.28
C ARG A 95 36.24 -4.60 23.12
N HIS A 96 37.18 -4.25 22.25
CA HIS A 96 37.02 -3.39 21.07
C HIS A 96 37.08 -4.18 19.76
N ALA A 97 37.01 -5.52 19.82
CA ALA A 97 37.13 -6.38 18.65
C ALA A 97 36.08 -6.06 17.57
N MET A 98 34.88 -5.63 17.97
CA MET A 98 33.81 -5.21 17.06
C MET A 98 34.21 -4.00 16.22
N ASP A 99 34.85 -3.01 16.83
CA ASP A 99 35.36 -1.83 16.13
C ASP A 99 36.44 -2.25 15.11
N VAL A 100 37.38 -3.11 15.53
CA VAL A 100 38.40 -3.64 14.61
C VAL A 100 37.77 -4.41 13.44
N MET A 101 36.72 -5.20 13.68
CA MET A 101 35.99 -5.91 12.62
C MET A 101 35.29 -4.96 11.65
N ILE A 102 34.65 -3.89 12.15
CA ILE A 102 34.01 -2.85 11.34
C ILE A 102 35.04 -2.14 10.45
N MET A 103 36.21 -1.82 11.01
CA MET A 103 37.31 -1.20 10.25
C MET A 103 37.81 -2.14 9.15
N LEU A 104 38.08 -3.41 9.46
CA LEU A 104 38.55 -4.40 8.49
C LEU A 104 37.56 -4.62 7.35
N ASP A 105 36.26 -4.69 7.66
CA ASP A 105 35.20 -4.77 6.64
C ASP A 105 35.18 -3.53 5.75
N THR A 106 35.27 -2.34 6.34
CA THR A 106 35.32 -1.08 5.59
C THR A 106 36.51 -1.02 4.64
N LEU A 107 37.67 -1.54 5.07
CA LEU A 107 38.87 -1.63 4.23
C LEU A 107 38.75 -2.71 3.14
N ALA A 108 38.08 -3.83 3.41
CA ALA A 108 37.90 -4.90 2.43
C ALA A 108 37.12 -4.43 1.18
N TYR A 109 36.19 -3.50 1.37
CA TYR A 109 35.40 -2.88 0.31
C TYR A 109 35.97 -1.53 -0.20
N ASP A 110 37.14 -1.09 0.27
CA ASP A 110 37.79 0.10 -0.29
C ASP A 110 38.38 -0.22 -1.67
N SER A 111 37.82 0.41 -2.72
CA SER A 111 38.24 0.24 -4.12
C SER A 111 39.73 0.48 -4.36
N ARG A 112 40.42 1.27 -3.52
CA ARG A 112 41.86 1.54 -3.64
C ARG A 112 42.71 0.37 -3.19
N LEU A 113 42.19 -0.45 -2.26
CA LEU A 113 42.90 -1.59 -1.69
C LEU A 113 42.69 -2.87 -2.49
N ASP A 114 41.60 -2.96 -3.25
CA ASP A 114 41.22 -4.10 -4.09
C ASP A 114 41.27 -5.44 -3.33
N LEU A 115 40.68 -5.46 -2.12
CA LEU A 115 40.71 -6.63 -1.23
C LEU A 115 39.45 -7.49 -1.32
N SER A 116 38.51 -7.13 -2.20
CA SER A 116 37.24 -7.83 -2.36
C SER A 116 37.42 -9.28 -2.80
N HIS A 117 38.48 -9.59 -3.55
CA HIS A 117 38.85 -10.95 -3.97
C HIS A 117 39.33 -11.86 -2.83
N LEU A 118 39.76 -11.28 -1.70
CA LEU A 118 40.18 -12.02 -0.51
C LEU A 118 38.99 -12.38 0.38
N LEU A 119 37.83 -11.74 0.15
CA LEU A 119 36.61 -12.12 0.83
C LEU A 119 36.15 -13.47 0.26
N PRO A 120 35.92 -14.49 1.09
CA PRO A 120 35.53 -15.81 0.63
C PRO A 120 34.25 -15.73 -0.21
N THR A 121 34.35 -16.27 -1.42
CA THR A 121 33.24 -16.41 -2.35
C THR A 121 32.39 -17.61 -1.92
N GLY A 122 31.40 -17.37 -1.06
CA GLY A 122 30.44 -18.35 -0.55
C GLY A 122 29.74 -17.85 0.74
N ASP A 123 28.88 -18.67 1.33
CA ASP A 123 28.16 -18.37 2.59
C ASP A 123 29.06 -18.35 3.84
N ARG A 124 30.36 -18.60 3.70
CA ARG A 124 31.31 -18.53 4.81
C ARG A 124 32.17 -17.28 4.68
N SER A 125 32.11 -16.35 5.63
CA SER A 125 32.96 -15.16 5.72
C SER A 125 34.31 -15.46 6.41
N ILE A 126 35.31 -14.56 6.25
CA ILE A 126 36.57 -14.58 7.05
C ILE A 126 36.29 -14.60 8.56
N LEU A 127 35.10 -14.14 8.97
CA LEU A 127 34.72 -14.06 10.36
C LEU A 127 34.14 -15.39 10.88
N ASP A 128 33.72 -16.31 10.01
CA ASP A 128 33.32 -17.67 10.43
C ASP A 128 34.52 -18.47 10.96
N THR A 129 35.72 -18.18 10.45
CA THR A 129 36.96 -18.70 11.05
C THR A 129 37.30 -18.08 12.41
N LEU A 130 36.73 -16.92 12.75
CA LEU A 130 36.94 -16.23 14.04
C LEU A 130 35.84 -16.54 15.08
N GLN A 131 34.74 -17.18 14.65
CA GLN A 131 33.59 -17.52 15.48
C GLN A 131 33.92 -18.27 16.80
N PRO A 132 34.87 -19.24 16.84
CA PRO A 132 35.22 -19.95 18.07
C PRO A 132 35.83 -19.05 19.16
N SER A 133 36.61 -18.04 18.76
CA SER A 133 37.29 -17.10 19.68
C SER A 133 36.34 -16.03 20.23
N ILE A 134 35.24 -15.76 19.53
CA ILE A 134 34.32 -14.65 19.82
C ILE A 134 33.12 -15.09 20.67
N LYS A 135 32.72 -16.37 20.64
CA LYS A 135 31.57 -16.92 21.38
C LYS A 135 31.63 -16.79 22.92
N GLN A 136 32.78 -16.43 23.49
CA GLN A 136 32.97 -16.38 24.95
C GLN A 136 32.81 -14.97 25.55
N LEU A 137 32.43 -13.95 24.77
CA LEU A 137 32.55 -12.56 25.20
C LEU A 137 31.31 -11.71 24.89
N ASN A 138 30.90 -10.90 25.87
CA ASN A 138 29.97 -9.79 25.71
C ASN A 138 30.68 -8.67 24.94
N LEU A 139 30.44 -8.60 23.62
CA LEU A 139 31.04 -7.61 22.74
C LEU A 139 29.96 -6.63 22.25
N GLU A 140 30.11 -5.36 22.61
CA GLU A 140 29.38 -4.24 22.00
C GLU A 140 30.39 -3.32 21.29
N PRO A 141 30.05 -2.73 20.13
CA PRO A 141 30.88 -1.70 19.52
C PRO A 141 30.95 -0.49 20.45
N ALA A 142 32.16 -0.12 20.90
CA ALA A 142 32.35 0.94 21.89
C ALA A 142 32.41 2.35 21.26
N SER A 143 32.51 2.42 19.93
CA SER A 143 32.98 3.64 19.25
C SER A 143 32.06 4.13 18.13
N ILE A 144 31.32 3.23 17.47
CA ILE A 144 30.47 3.55 16.32
C ILE A 144 29.02 3.15 16.60
N ASP A 145 28.08 4.00 16.17
CA ASP A 145 26.68 3.63 16.08
C ASP A 145 26.49 2.61 14.94
N LEU A 146 26.22 1.36 15.33
CA LEU A 146 26.06 0.23 14.42
C LEU A 146 25.01 0.50 13.34
N PHE A 147 23.92 1.20 13.65
CA PHE A 147 22.83 1.43 12.70
C PHE A 147 23.18 2.49 11.66
N ASP A 148 23.90 3.54 12.06
CA ASP A 148 24.36 4.58 11.14
C ASP A 148 25.41 4.02 10.20
N TRP A 149 26.30 3.15 10.70
CA TRP A 149 27.24 2.40 9.87
C TRP A 149 26.52 1.50 8.87
N ILE A 150 25.52 0.73 9.29
CA ILE A 150 24.75 -0.13 8.38
C ILE A 150 24.06 0.71 7.30
N ASN A 151 23.48 1.85 7.64
CA ASN A 151 22.82 2.75 6.69
C ASN A 151 23.79 3.34 5.64
N SER A 152 25.10 3.42 5.94
CA SER A 152 26.11 3.88 5.00
C SER A 152 26.46 2.86 3.90
N ARG A 153 26.04 1.59 4.07
CA ARG A 153 26.26 0.51 3.10
C ARG A 153 25.15 0.48 2.07
N THR A 154 25.50 0.52 0.78
CA THR A 154 24.51 0.63 -0.31
C THR A 154 24.41 -0.62 -1.19
N ALA A 155 25.42 -1.51 -1.19
CA ALA A 155 25.36 -2.73 -1.99
C ALA A 155 24.96 -3.97 -1.15
N PRO A 156 24.22 -4.94 -1.70
CA PRO A 156 23.79 -6.15 -0.97
C PRO A 156 24.93 -7.01 -0.41
N ASN A 157 26.09 -7.02 -1.09
CA ASN A 157 27.28 -7.73 -0.61
C ASN A 157 27.89 -7.09 0.64
N ASP A 158 27.68 -5.78 0.82
CA ASP A 158 28.23 -5.01 1.94
C ASP A 158 27.52 -5.30 3.27
N LEU A 159 26.40 -6.04 3.25
CA LEU A 159 25.61 -6.40 4.44
C LEU A 159 26.03 -7.74 5.08
N ARG A 160 26.96 -8.48 4.48
CA ARG A 160 27.41 -9.79 5.01
C ARG A 160 28.04 -9.68 6.39
N ILE A 161 28.92 -8.70 6.59
CA ILE A 161 29.59 -8.50 7.88
C ILE A 161 28.63 -7.91 8.92
N PRO A 162 27.84 -6.85 8.61
CA PRO A 162 26.77 -6.42 9.49
C PRO A 162 25.86 -7.54 9.98
N LEU A 163 25.42 -8.42 9.08
CA LEU A 163 24.58 -9.57 9.42
C LEU A 163 25.27 -10.50 10.41
N PHE A 164 26.52 -10.89 10.14
CA PHE A 164 27.29 -11.75 11.02
C PHE A 164 27.51 -11.13 12.41
N LEU A 165 27.86 -9.85 12.46
CA LEU A 165 28.04 -9.13 13.72
C LEU A 165 26.75 -9.09 14.54
N LEU A 166 25.62 -8.80 13.90
CA LEU A 166 24.31 -8.83 14.55
C LEU A 166 23.95 -10.23 15.05
N GLN A 167 24.23 -11.28 14.27
CA GLN A 167 24.04 -12.68 14.70
C GLN A 167 24.88 -13.01 15.93
N LEU A 168 26.15 -12.60 15.96
CA LEU A 168 27.02 -12.79 17.12
C LEU A 168 26.50 -12.07 18.36
N ILE A 169 26.10 -10.80 18.22
CA ILE A 169 25.51 -10.03 19.33
C ILE A 169 24.29 -10.77 19.88
N MET A 170 23.39 -11.26 19.02
CA MET A 170 22.20 -12.02 19.46
C MET A 170 22.54 -13.35 20.13
N ILE A 171 23.54 -14.07 19.63
CA ILE A 171 23.97 -15.37 20.20
C ILE A 171 24.64 -15.17 21.56
N ASN A 172 25.49 -14.16 21.70
CA ASN A 172 26.28 -13.92 22.90
C ASN A 172 25.50 -13.17 23.99
N ASN A 173 24.46 -12.40 23.64
CA ASN A 173 23.68 -11.67 24.62
C ASN A 173 22.62 -12.59 25.28
N ASP A 174 22.61 -12.62 26.61
CA ASP A 174 21.67 -13.43 27.39
C ASP A 174 20.36 -12.71 27.74
N SER A 175 20.20 -11.46 27.32
CA SER A 175 18.96 -10.70 27.49
C SER A 175 18.02 -10.88 26.30
N LYS A 176 16.87 -11.50 26.60
CA LYS A 176 15.73 -11.57 25.69
C LYS A 176 15.24 -10.16 25.30
N GLU A 177 15.16 -9.25 26.27
CA GLU A 177 14.69 -7.88 26.04
C GLU A 177 15.63 -7.09 25.13
N TYR A 178 16.94 -7.27 25.29
CA TYR A 178 17.93 -6.67 24.41
C TYR A 178 17.74 -7.14 22.97
N THR A 179 17.55 -8.44 22.76
CA THR A 179 17.35 -9.01 21.42
C THR A 179 16.07 -8.48 20.77
N ALA A 180 14.97 -8.36 21.52
CA ALA A 180 13.74 -7.72 21.02
C ALA A 180 13.98 -6.26 20.64
N ASN A 181 14.66 -5.50 21.50
CA ASN A 181 14.98 -4.10 21.24
C ASN A 181 15.91 -3.92 20.03
N LEU A 182 16.81 -4.86 19.77
CA LEU A 182 17.64 -4.86 18.58
C LEU A 182 16.78 -4.94 17.31
N PHE A 183 15.77 -5.82 17.26
CA PHE A 183 14.82 -5.86 16.14
C PHE A 183 14.01 -4.56 16.01
N VAL A 184 13.55 -3.99 17.13
CA VAL A 184 12.87 -2.68 17.15
C VAL A 184 13.77 -1.61 16.51
N GLN A 185 15.04 -1.54 16.90
CA GLN A 185 16.00 -0.58 16.36
C GLN A 185 16.31 -0.84 14.87
N LEU A 186 16.44 -2.10 14.45
CA LEU A 186 16.64 -2.45 13.04
C LEU A 186 15.47 -1.96 12.17
N ILE A 187 14.23 -2.20 12.60
CA ILE A 187 13.04 -1.81 11.85
C ILE A 187 12.81 -0.29 11.87
N THR A 188 13.21 0.39 12.95
CA THR A 188 12.93 1.83 13.12
C THR A 188 14.04 2.72 12.55
N ARG A 189 15.30 2.30 12.62
CA ARG A 189 16.46 3.12 12.24
C ARG A 189 17.01 2.84 10.85
N LEU A 190 16.86 1.63 10.32
CA LEU A 190 17.43 1.30 9.00
C LEU A 190 16.57 1.80 7.85
N ASN A 191 17.20 2.25 6.77
CA ASN A 191 16.50 2.65 5.54
C ASN A 191 15.95 1.44 4.77
N CYS A 192 16.64 0.30 4.84
CA CYS A 192 16.22 -0.96 4.23
C CYS A 192 16.45 -2.11 5.21
N ALA A 193 15.42 -2.45 6.00
CA ALA A 193 15.57 -3.45 7.07
C ALA A 193 15.38 -4.91 6.60
N LYS A 194 14.72 -5.13 5.45
CA LYS A 194 14.19 -6.43 5.02
C LYS A 194 15.22 -7.56 5.08
N ASP A 195 16.29 -7.45 4.31
CA ASP A 195 17.26 -8.55 4.13
C ASP A 195 17.98 -8.92 5.42
N LEU A 196 18.27 -7.91 6.26
CA LEU A 196 18.90 -8.14 7.56
C LEU A 196 17.93 -8.79 8.54
N VAL A 197 16.73 -8.24 8.70
CA VAL A 197 15.74 -8.74 9.66
C VAL A 197 15.35 -10.18 9.32
N LEU A 198 15.01 -10.48 8.07
CA LEU A 198 14.60 -11.83 7.65
C LEU A 198 15.70 -12.89 7.89
N LYS A 199 16.97 -12.52 7.68
CA LYS A 199 18.11 -13.43 7.94
C LYS A 199 18.46 -13.57 9.42
N LEU A 200 18.08 -12.61 10.27
CA LEU A 200 18.32 -12.64 11.71
C LEU A 200 17.24 -13.39 12.49
N ILE A 201 16.00 -13.39 12.01
CA ILE A 201 14.86 -14.07 12.67
C ILE A 201 15.17 -15.54 13.01
N PRO A 202 15.66 -16.39 12.08
CA PRO A 202 15.95 -17.80 12.41
C PRO A 202 16.97 -17.96 13.55
N THR A 203 18.02 -17.13 13.55
CA THR A 203 19.05 -17.15 14.60
C THR A 203 18.45 -16.77 15.95
N ALA A 204 17.66 -15.69 15.98
CA ALA A 204 17.06 -15.21 17.22
C ALA A 204 15.99 -16.17 17.78
N GLU A 205 15.11 -16.69 16.92
CA GLU A 205 14.06 -17.64 17.29
C GLU A 205 14.64 -18.98 17.80
N SER A 206 15.82 -19.39 17.30
CA SER A 206 16.51 -20.60 17.79
C SER A 206 16.94 -20.51 19.26
N LYS A 207 17.32 -19.31 19.73
CA LYS A 207 17.71 -19.05 21.12
C LYS A 207 16.51 -18.63 21.97
N TRP A 208 15.64 -17.79 21.41
CA TRP A 208 14.50 -17.18 22.09
C TRP A 208 13.22 -17.34 21.25
N PRO A 209 12.46 -18.42 21.43
CA PRO A 209 11.20 -18.61 20.71
C PRO A 209 10.19 -17.48 20.98
N GLY A 210 9.54 -17.01 19.93
CA GLY A 210 8.55 -15.92 19.94
C GLY A 210 9.15 -14.52 20.08
N ILE A 211 10.47 -14.36 19.91
CA ILE A 211 11.13 -13.06 20.09
C ILE A 211 10.67 -12.04 19.06
N PHE A 212 10.41 -12.46 17.83
CA PHE A 212 9.99 -11.54 16.79
C PHE A 212 8.57 -11.01 17.05
N GLN A 213 7.68 -11.81 17.64
CA GLN A 213 6.36 -11.35 18.08
C GLN A 213 6.48 -10.24 19.15
N ILE A 214 7.38 -10.41 20.13
CA ILE A 214 7.62 -9.39 21.17
C ILE A 214 8.19 -8.10 20.55
N ALA A 215 9.05 -8.22 19.55
CA ALA A 215 9.55 -7.06 18.81
C ALA A 215 8.40 -6.31 18.11
N LEU A 216 7.49 -7.01 17.44
CA LEU A 216 6.30 -6.42 16.81
C LEU A 216 5.39 -5.71 17.83
N GLU A 217 5.15 -6.35 18.98
CA GLU A 217 4.40 -5.75 20.10
C GLU A 217 5.04 -4.44 20.56
N ASN A 218 6.37 -4.40 20.72
CA ASN A 218 7.08 -3.18 21.11
C ASN A 218 7.05 -2.10 20.02
N ILE A 219 7.03 -2.47 18.74
CA ILE A 219 6.93 -1.51 17.63
C ILE A 219 5.56 -0.85 17.64
N PHE A 220 4.49 -1.64 17.59
CA PHE A 220 3.13 -1.12 17.48
C PHE A 220 2.63 -0.46 18.77
N SER A 221 2.88 -1.07 19.93
CA SER A 221 2.34 -0.57 21.21
C SER A 221 3.14 0.56 21.84
N LYS A 222 4.46 0.61 21.61
CA LYS A 222 5.34 1.62 22.22
C LYS A 222 5.89 2.58 21.19
N THR A 223 6.56 2.08 20.16
CA THR A 223 7.36 2.93 19.27
C THR A 223 6.50 3.81 18.37
N ILE A 224 5.47 3.24 17.76
CA ILE A 224 4.51 3.99 16.93
C ILE A 224 3.71 4.96 17.79
N ALA A 225 3.31 4.57 19.01
CA ALA A 225 2.61 5.44 19.95
C ALA A 225 3.46 6.67 20.35
N ILE A 226 4.75 6.47 20.63
CA ILE A 226 5.69 7.55 20.97
C ILE A 226 5.91 8.50 19.78
N HIS A 227 5.89 7.98 18.56
CA HIS A 227 6.14 8.77 17.34
C HIS A 227 4.88 9.25 16.63
N ILE A 228 3.71 9.19 17.25
CA ILE A 228 2.43 9.53 16.60
C ILE A 228 2.38 10.95 16.00
N ALA A 229 3.21 11.88 16.50
CA ALA A 229 3.37 13.22 15.95
C ALA A 229 4.46 13.33 14.85
N ASN A 230 5.41 12.38 14.78
CA ASN A 230 6.49 12.36 13.81
C ASN A 230 6.15 11.47 12.61
N THR A 231 5.48 12.09 11.63
CA THR A 231 4.96 11.39 10.45
C THR A 231 6.03 10.67 9.61
N THR A 232 7.22 11.26 9.45
CA THR A 232 8.31 10.67 8.65
C THR A 232 8.87 9.41 9.29
N GLN A 233 8.95 9.39 10.62
CA GLN A 233 9.46 8.23 11.35
C GLN A 233 8.46 7.07 11.29
N ILE A 234 7.16 7.36 11.42
CA ILE A 234 6.10 6.35 11.28
C ILE A 234 6.07 5.79 9.86
N GLU A 235 6.15 6.65 8.85
CA GLU A 235 6.21 6.23 7.45
C GLU A 235 7.34 5.23 7.21
N LYS A 236 8.55 5.53 7.72
CA LYS A 236 9.72 4.65 7.62
C LYS A 236 9.50 3.31 8.32
N ILE A 237 8.98 3.31 9.54
CA ILE A 237 8.68 2.08 10.30
C ILE A 237 7.68 1.22 9.54
N LEU A 238 6.56 1.80 9.09
CA LEU A 238 5.54 1.08 8.35
C LEU A 238 6.04 0.60 6.98
N GLY A 239 6.89 1.39 6.31
CA GLY A 239 7.53 1.01 5.06
C GLY A 239 8.43 -0.21 5.22
N ASN A 240 9.27 -0.24 6.27
CA ASN A 240 10.10 -1.39 6.59
C ASN A 240 9.25 -2.62 6.93
N LEU A 241 8.19 -2.46 7.74
CA LEU A 241 7.28 -3.57 8.06
C LEU A 241 6.55 -4.11 6.84
N ALA A 242 6.09 -3.23 5.94
CA ALA A 242 5.44 -3.62 4.69
C ALA A 242 6.39 -4.43 3.80
N ALA A 243 7.64 -3.98 3.67
CA ALA A 243 8.64 -4.60 2.81
C ALA A 243 9.02 -6.03 3.22
N LEU A 244 8.94 -6.37 4.52
CA LEU A 244 9.33 -7.70 5.04
C LEU A 244 8.64 -8.85 4.31
N TYR A 245 7.34 -8.72 4.03
CA TYR A 245 6.52 -9.81 3.51
C TYR A 245 5.75 -9.44 2.24
N GLU A 246 6.23 -8.45 1.48
CA GLU A 246 5.60 -8.01 0.23
C GLU A 246 5.59 -9.11 -0.85
N ASP A 247 6.63 -9.96 -0.87
CA ASP A 247 6.86 -10.92 -1.95
C ASP A 247 6.49 -12.38 -1.61
N SER A 248 6.42 -12.74 -0.33
CA SER A 248 6.30 -14.15 0.06
C SER A 248 5.84 -14.34 1.51
N GLN A 249 4.90 -15.27 1.71
CA GLN A 249 4.45 -15.74 3.03
C GLN A 249 5.36 -16.84 3.59
N LYS A 250 6.35 -17.31 2.81
CA LYS A 250 7.29 -18.37 3.22
C LYS A 250 8.51 -17.83 3.97
N GLU A 251 8.64 -16.51 4.06
CA GLU A 251 9.77 -15.88 4.74
C GLU A 251 9.75 -16.14 6.25
N PRO A 252 10.93 -16.23 6.89
CA PRO A 252 11.03 -16.42 8.34
C PRO A 252 10.27 -15.33 9.12
N GLY A 253 9.57 -15.74 10.18
CA GLY A 253 8.82 -14.82 11.04
C GLY A 253 7.46 -14.37 10.51
N TYR A 254 7.07 -14.80 9.30
CA TYR A 254 5.76 -14.46 8.73
C TYR A 254 4.61 -14.89 9.63
N GLN A 255 4.69 -16.08 10.25
CA GLN A 255 3.64 -16.57 11.16
C GLN A 255 3.45 -15.64 12.37
N ALA A 256 4.54 -15.16 12.97
CA ALA A 256 4.47 -14.21 14.08
C ALA A 256 3.90 -12.86 13.64
N PHE A 257 4.28 -12.39 12.44
CA PHE A 257 3.71 -11.18 11.84
C PHE A 257 2.21 -11.31 11.56
N HIS A 258 1.80 -12.38 10.88
CA HIS A 258 0.40 -12.69 10.62
C HIS A 258 -0.42 -12.79 11.91
N ALA A 259 0.05 -13.57 12.89
CA ALA A 259 -0.63 -13.76 14.17
C ALA A 259 -0.80 -12.43 14.91
N TYR A 260 0.26 -11.62 14.99
CA TYR A 260 0.18 -10.32 15.65
C TYR A 260 -0.84 -9.39 15.00
N ILE A 261 -0.79 -9.26 13.67
CA ILE A 261 -1.73 -8.39 12.93
C ILE A 261 -3.15 -8.95 12.99
N ASN A 262 -3.36 -10.27 12.99
CA ASN A 262 -4.69 -10.85 13.15
C ASN A 262 -5.28 -10.48 14.51
N SER A 263 -4.54 -10.69 15.60
CA SER A 263 -4.99 -10.39 16.96
C SER A 263 -5.16 -8.89 17.25
N HIS A 264 -4.45 -8.02 16.54
CA HIS A 264 -4.43 -6.56 16.80
C HIS A 264 -4.89 -5.71 15.59
N SER A 265 -5.52 -6.33 14.60
CA SER A 265 -5.91 -5.71 13.33
C SER A 265 -6.64 -4.38 13.49
N ARG A 266 -7.57 -4.30 14.45
CA ARG A 266 -8.32 -3.06 14.75
C ARG A 266 -7.40 -1.96 15.28
N GLN A 267 -6.50 -2.27 16.21
CA GLN A 267 -5.56 -1.30 16.77
C GLN A 267 -4.61 -0.81 15.67
N VAL A 268 -4.03 -1.75 14.92
CA VAL A 268 -3.13 -1.48 13.79
C VAL A 268 -3.82 -0.57 12.78
N LEU A 269 -5.05 -0.87 12.38
CA LEU A 269 -5.81 -0.07 11.43
C LEU A 269 -6.11 1.34 11.95
N LEU A 270 -6.47 1.49 13.24
CA LEU A 270 -6.72 2.79 13.85
C LEU A 270 -5.49 3.70 13.85
N VAL A 271 -4.27 3.15 13.89
CA VAL A 271 -3.02 3.93 13.83
C VAL A 271 -2.95 4.77 12.56
N PHE A 272 -3.32 4.21 11.41
CA PHE A 272 -3.08 4.86 10.13
C PHE A 272 -4.33 5.22 9.33
N ILE A 273 -5.51 4.69 9.62
CA ILE A 273 -6.70 4.94 8.78
C ILE A 273 -7.09 6.42 8.68
N ASN A 274 -6.83 7.18 9.75
CA ASN A 274 -7.08 8.62 9.87
C ASN A 274 -5.80 9.43 10.07
N HIS A 275 -4.64 8.80 9.95
CA HIS A 275 -3.36 9.49 10.15
C HIS A 275 -3.22 10.63 9.14
N PRO A 276 -2.73 11.82 9.49
CA PRO A 276 -2.72 12.99 8.59
C PRO A 276 -1.89 12.81 7.31
N SER A 277 -0.75 12.12 7.39
CA SER A 277 0.11 11.83 6.21
C SER A 277 -0.47 10.71 5.34
N THR A 278 -0.69 10.99 4.06
CA THR A 278 -1.09 10.01 3.02
C THR A 278 -0.08 8.86 2.92
N ALA A 279 1.22 9.16 3.03
CA ALA A 279 2.26 8.13 2.91
C ALA A 279 2.19 7.11 4.05
N CYS A 280 1.92 7.55 5.28
CA CYS A 280 1.67 6.62 6.39
C CYS A 280 0.42 5.76 6.16
N ARG A 281 -0.66 6.34 5.61
CA ARG A 281 -1.87 5.57 5.27
C ARG A 281 -1.55 4.49 4.25
N VAL A 282 -0.82 4.85 3.18
CA VAL A 282 -0.37 3.91 2.13
C VAL A 282 0.44 2.76 2.73
N MET A 283 1.45 3.06 3.54
CA MET A 283 2.29 2.02 4.14
C MET A 283 1.52 1.14 5.13
N GLY A 284 0.61 1.73 5.91
CA GLY A 284 -0.27 0.98 6.81
C GLY A 284 -1.19 -0.01 6.09
N TYR A 285 -1.82 0.40 4.99
CA TYR A 285 -2.61 -0.52 4.17
C TYR A 285 -1.75 -1.62 3.53
N ARG A 286 -0.50 -1.33 3.15
CA ARG A 286 0.44 -2.36 2.68
C ARG A 286 0.76 -3.38 3.78
N VAL A 287 1.03 -2.94 5.00
CA VAL A 287 1.25 -3.82 6.16
C VAL A 287 0.06 -4.77 6.35
N LEU A 288 -1.18 -4.27 6.33
CA LEU A 288 -2.39 -5.10 6.44
C LEU A 288 -2.56 -6.07 5.28
N ASN A 289 -2.31 -5.62 4.05
CA ASN A 289 -2.48 -6.46 2.88
C ASN A 289 -1.42 -7.58 2.84
N ASN A 290 -0.19 -7.28 3.26
CA ASN A 290 0.92 -8.24 3.26
C ASN A 290 0.79 -9.25 4.41
N SER A 291 0.13 -8.89 5.51
CA SER A 291 -0.07 -9.83 6.63
C SER A 291 -1.12 -10.91 6.34
N LYS A 292 -2.02 -10.69 5.37
CA LYS A 292 -3.14 -11.59 5.04
C LYS A 292 -3.98 -12.00 6.26
N PHE A 293 -4.03 -11.13 7.27
CA PHE A 293 -4.68 -11.40 8.55
C PHE A 293 -6.16 -11.80 8.42
N TYR A 294 -6.84 -11.28 7.39
CA TYR A 294 -8.22 -11.60 7.06
C TYR A 294 -8.47 -13.09 6.74
N GLN A 295 -7.43 -13.89 6.45
CA GLN A 295 -7.59 -15.32 6.15
C GLN A 295 -7.99 -16.17 7.36
N GLN A 296 -7.72 -15.71 8.59
CA GLN A 296 -7.94 -16.45 9.83
C GLN A 296 -8.74 -15.63 10.84
N MET A 297 -9.53 -14.66 10.34
CA MET A 297 -10.29 -13.77 11.19
C MET A 297 -11.64 -14.38 11.56
N ASN A 298 -12.13 -14.10 12.77
CA ASN A 298 -13.47 -14.51 13.15
C ASN A 298 -14.51 -13.72 12.32
N PRO A 299 -15.63 -14.33 11.91
CA PRO A 299 -16.64 -13.67 11.06
C PRO A 299 -17.20 -12.36 11.63
N GLN A 300 -17.35 -12.28 12.95
CA GLN A 300 -17.84 -11.07 13.63
C GLN A 300 -16.85 -9.90 13.55
N ASP A 301 -15.56 -10.17 13.78
CA ASP A 301 -14.52 -9.14 13.71
C ASP A 301 -14.31 -8.67 12.26
N GLN A 302 -14.49 -9.58 11.31
CA GLN A 302 -14.40 -9.30 9.88
C GLN A 302 -15.50 -8.36 9.37
N GLU A 303 -16.73 -8.43 9.92
CA GLU A 303 -17.83 -7.53 9.55
C GLU A 303 -17.52 -6.10 9.96
N HIS A 304 -17.13 -5.93 11.22
CA HIS A 304 -16.77 -4.62 11.75
C HIS A 304 -15.59 -4.00 11.00
N LEU A 305 -14.57 -4.81 10.71
CA LEU A 305 -13.42 -4.41 9.92
C LEU A 305 -13.81 -3.98 8.50
N SER A 306 -14.63 -4.78 7.82
CA SER A 306 -15.03 -4.50 6.44
C SER A 306 -15.83 -3.20 6.35
N GLN A 307 -16.74 -2.96 7.30
CA GLN A 307 -17.46 -1.69 7.41
C GLN A 307 -16.48 -0.52 7.57
N LEU A 308 -15.52 -0.63 8.48
CA LEU A 308 -14.54 0.41 8.75
C LEU A 308 -13.61 0.68 7.56
N LEU A 309 -13.26 -0.36 6.80
CA LEU A 309 -12.49 -0.24 5.56
C LEU A 309 -13.31 0.41 4.42
N VAL A 310 -14.60 0.08 4.29
CA VAL A 310 -15.50 0.72 3.32
C VAL A 310 -15.76 2.18 3.66
N ASP A 311 -15.95 2.52 4.94
CA ASP A 311 -16.11 3.91 5.37
C ASP A 311 -14.86 4.75 5.07
N ALA A 312 -13.68 4.18 5.33
CA ALA A 312 -12.43 4.84 4.96
C ALA A 312 -12.25 4.95 3.44
N TRP A 313 -12.70 3.95 2.66
CA TRP A 313 -12.67 4.00 1.20
C TRP A 313 -13.43 5.22 0.68
N PHE A 314 -14.67 5.42 1.13
CA PHE A 314 -15.46 6.58 0.74
C PHE A 314 -14.86 7.91 1.21
N ARG A 315 -14.24 7.93 2.40
CA ARG A 315 -13.50 9.09 2.89
C ARG A 315 -12.33 9.45 1.96
N HIS A 316 -11.57 8.45 1.51
CA HIS A 316 -10.42 8.66 0.62
C HIS A 316 -10.84 9.05 -0.80
N LEU A 317 -11.95 8.49 -1.32
CA LEU A 317 -12.55 8.94 -2.59
C LEU A 317 -12.94 10.43 -2.51
N LYS A 318 -13.57 10.84 -1.40
CA LYS A 318 -13.91 12.24 -1.14
C LYS A 318 -12.66 13.11 -1.03
N GLY A 319 -11.65 12.68 -0.27
CA GLY A 319 -10.37 13.39 -0.14
C GLY A 319 -9.67 13.58 -1.50
N ARG A 320 -9.68 12.54 -2.35
CA ARG A 320 -9.12 12.61 -3.71
C ARG A 320 -9.83 13.64 -4.58
N TYR A 321 -11.16 13.70 -4.50
CA TYR A 321 -11.96 14.72 -5.20
C TYR A 321 -11.63 16.14 -4.76
N PHE A 322 -11.18 16.33 -3.52
CA PHE A 322 -10.65 17.60 -3.02
C PHE A 322 -9.14 17.79 -3.19
N GLY A 323 -8.44 16.84 -3.84
CA GLY A 323 -7.00 16.90 -4.06
C GLY A 323 -6.13 16.60 -2.83
N GLN A 324 -6.71 15.96 -1.81
CA GLN A 324 -6.05 15.64 -0.53
C GLN A 324 -5.47 14.21 -0.48
N GLU A 325 -5.84 13.35 -1.43
CA GLU A 325 -5.48 11.93 -1.45
C GLU A 325 -4.92 11.50 -2.81
N SER A 326 -4.07 10.46 -2.78
CA SER A 326 -3.47 9.86 -3.98
C SER A 326 -4.29 8.70 -4.54
N LYS A 327 -4.10 8.41 -5.84
CA LYS A 327 -4.70 7.23 -6.50
C LYS A 327 -4.12 5.91 -5.94
N ASP A 328 -2.86 5.91 -5.54
CA ASP A 328 -2.15 4.72 -5.03
C ASP A 328 -2.76 4.21 -3.73
N LEU A 329 -3.21 5.12 -2.85
CA LEU A 329 -3.90 4.77 -1.61
C LEU A 329 -5.17 3.96 -1.89
N LEU A 330 -5.98 4.44 -2.83
CA LEU A 330 -7.18 3.74 -3.29
C LEU A 330 -6.80 2.41 -3.95
N TYR A 331 -5.79 2.34 -4.80
CA TYR A 331 -5.44 1.05 -5.41
C TYR A 331 -5.12 -0.05 -4.36
N ILE A 332 -4.32 0.28 -3.35
CA ILE A 332 -3.90 -0.66 -2.31
C ILE A 332 -5.08 -1.05 -1.41
N GLN A 333 -5.90 -0.07 -1.00
CA GLN A 333 -7.07 -0.35 -0.18
C GLN A 333 -8.14 -1.13 -0.95
N GLN A 334 -8.26 -0.95 -2.28
CA GLN A 334 -9.23 -1.69 -3.10
C GLN A 334 -8.94 -3.17 -3.04
N ARG A 335 -7.65 -3.53 -3.12
CA ARG A 335 -7.18 -4.91 -3.02
C ARG A 335 -7.52 -5.51 -1.65
N LEU A 336 -7.28 -4.76 -0.57
CA LEU A 336 -7.63 -5.19 0.78
C LEU A 336 -9.15 -5.36 0.97
N ASN A 337 -9.97 -4.47 0.39
CA ASN A 337 -11.43 -4.57 0.45
C ASN A 337 -11.91 -5.82 -0.27
N VAL A 338 -11.45 -6.07 -1.51
CA VAL A 338 -11.85 -7.27 -2.27
C VAL A 338 -11.46 -8.54 -1.50
N ASP A 339 -10.24 -8.61 -1.00
CA ASP A 339 -9.75 -9.80 -0.29
C ASP A 339 -10.47 -10.03 1.07
N THR A 340 -10.77 -8.96 1.82
CA THR A 340 -11.54 -9.07 3.08
C THR A 340 -13.01 -9.43 2.83
N LEU A 341 -13.63 -8.88 1.78
CA LEU A 341 -15.03 -9.11 1.45
C LEU A 341 -15.30 -10.51 0.87
N GLN A 342 -14.33 -11.14 0.21
CA GLN A 342 -14.44 -12.52 -0.29
C GLN A 342 -14.85 -13.52 0.80
N GLN A 343 -14.39 -13.33 2.04
CA GLN A 343 -14.66 -14.26 3.13
C GLN A 343 -15.95 -13.96 3.93
N GLN A 344 -16.60 -12.81 3.68
CA GLN A 344 -17.89 -12.47 4.30
C GLN A 344 -19.04 -13.02 3.45
N GLN A 345 -19.41 -14.26 3.75
CA GLN A 345 -20.34 -15.05 2.94
C GLN A 345 -21.84 -14.65 3.01
N SER A 346 -22.25 -13.60 3.73
CA SER A 346 -23.69 -13.21 3.73
C SER A 346 -24.11 -11.96 4.50
N SER A 347 -23.36 -11.40 5.47
CA SER A 347 -23.97 -10.51 6.48
C SER A 347 -23.86 -8.99 6.27
N LEU A 348 -22.90 -8.47 5.49
CA LEU A 348 -22.68 -7.02 5.40
C LEU A 348 -23.84 -6.24 4.76
N PHE A 349 -24.51 -6.91 3.86
CA PHE A 349 -25.47 -6.35 2.94
C PHE A 349 -26.86 -6.19 3.59
N ASP A 350 -27.10 -6.89 4.70
CA ASP A 350 -28.35 -6.85 5.48
C ASP A 350 -28.42 -5.68 6.48
N ARG A 351 -27.33 -4.92 6.69
CA ARG A 351 -27.25 -3.90 7.76
C ARG A 351 -26.94 -2.46 7.34
N ILE A 352 -27.15 -2.09 6.07
CA ILE A 352 -27.10 -0.67 5.63
C ILE A 352 -28.40 0.07 6.02
N HIS A 353 -28.66 0.13 7.32
CA HIS A 353 -29.74 0.89 7.96
C HIS A 353 -29.23 1.59 9.22
N SER A 354 -28.27 2.51 9.06
CA SER A 354 -28.02 3.55 10.06
C SER A 354 -27.86 4.89 9.35
N LYS A 355 -28.90 5.72 9.44
CA LYS A 355 -28.87 7.11 9.00
C LYS A 355 -27.98 7.91 9.93
N GLU A 356 -26.86 8.42 9.42
CA GLU A 356 -26.24 9.62 9.98
C GLU A 356 -26.12 10.67 8.88
N HIS A 357 -26.95 11.71 9.03
CA HIS A 357 -26.88 12.92 8.21
C HIS A 357 -25.69 13.75 8.67
N ALA A 358 -24.62 13.79 7.88
CA ALA A 358 -23.56 14.77 8.05
C ALA A 358 -23.84 15.99 7.16
N THR A 359 -24.44 17.02 7.75
CA THR A 359 -24.46 18.37 7.19
C THR A 359 -23.05 18.94 7.19
N SER A 360 -22.49 19.16 6.01
CA SER A 360 -21.32 20.03 5.84
C SER A 360 -21.58 21.01 4.71
N GLN A 361 -21.85 22.26 5.12
CA GLN A 361 -21.88 23.42 4.24
C GLN A 361 -20.47 23.61 3.66
N SER A 362 -20.36 23.56 2.33
CA SER A 362 -19.17 24.05 1.62
C SER A 362 -19.62 24.95 0.49
N GLN A 363 -18.95 26.09 0.37
CA GLN A 363 -19.19 27.19 -0.56
C GLN A 363 -19.56 26.72 -1.97
N ALA A 364 -20.55 27.39 -2.57
CA ALA A 364 -21.16 27.09 -3.86
C ALA A 364 -20.13 26.91 -4.98
N LYS A 365 -19.67 25.67 -5.16
CA LYS A 365 -18.94 25.22 -6.34
C LYS A 365 -19.95 24.49 -7.23
N LYS A 366 -19.86 24.74 -8.54
CA LYS A 366 -20.69 24.07 -9.56
C LYS A 366 -20.76 22.56 -9.29
N PRO A 367 -21.94 21.93 -9.41
CA PRO A 367 -22.08 20.49 -9.22
C PRO A 367 -21.18 19.73 -10.22
N PRO A 368 -20.59 18.59 -9.81
CA PRO A 368 -19.73 17.81 -10.70
C PRO A 368 -20.50 17.32 -11.92
N LYS A 369 -19.82 17.25 -13.06
CA LYS A 369 -20.38 16.69 -14.29
C LYS A 369 -19.93 15.25 -14.47
N PHE A 370 -20.87 14.38 -14.86
CA PHE A 370 -20.60 13.01 -15.26
C PHE A 370 -20.84 12.85 -16.75
N VAL A 371 -19.78 12.74 -17.54
CA VAL A 371 -19.85 12.65 -19.01
C VAL A 371 -18.77 11.69 -19.52
N THR A 372 -19.18 10.49 -19.94
CA THR A 372 -18.24 9.43 -20.36
C THR A 372 -18.48 8.91 -21.77
N LEU A 373 -19.65 9.17 -22.37
CA LEU A 373 -20.03 8.68 -23.69
C LEU A 373 -20.10 9.79 -24.75
N VAL A 374 -20.18 11.06 -24.33
CA VAL A 374 -20.17 12.21 -25.25
C VAL A 374 -18.73 12.66 -25.51
N ASP A 375 -18.11 12.14 -26.58
CA ASP A 375 -16.69 12.38 -26.90
C ASP A 375 -16.33 13.86 -27.06
N ILE A 376 -17.23 14.67 -27.62
CA ILE A 376 -17.03 16.12 -27.82
C ILE A 376 -16.83 16.85 -26.47
N LEU A 377 -17.47 16.36 -25.42
CA LEU A 377 -17.37 16.96 -24.09
C LEU A 377 -16.14 16.48 -23.31
N LYS A 378 -15.49 15.37 -23.71
CA LYS A 378 -14.33 14.80 -22.99
C LYS A 378 -13.09 15.69 -23.00
N GLN A 379 -12.93 16.51 -24.04
CA GLN A 379 -11.76 17.39 -24.21
C GLN A 379 -11.78 18.56 -23.21
N ASP A 380 -12.97 19.05 -22.84
CA ASP A 380 -13.17 20.22 -21.99
C ASP A 380 -13.53 19.90 -20.53
N ILE A 381 -13.34 18.64 -20.10
CA ILE A 381 -13.62 18.23 -18.72
C ILE A 381 -12.49 18.70 -17.79
N ASP A 382 -12.87 19.43 -16.74
CA ASP A 382 -11.93 19.89 -15.74
C ASP A 382 -11.33 18.72 -14.94
N LYS A 383 -10.23 18.98 -14.22
CA LYS A 383 -9.53 17.94 -13.45
C LYS A 383 -10.43 17.30 -12.38
N ARG A 384 -11.37 18.05 -11.82
CA ARG A 384 -12.22 17.62 -10.70
C ARG A 384 -13.32 16.68 -11.17
N ASP A 385 -13.95 16.99 -12.30
CA ASP A 385 -14.90 16.12 -12.99
C ASP A 385 -14.20 14.85 -13.49
N LYS A 386 -12.95 14.92 -13.99
CA LYS A 386 -12.13 13.73 -14.31
C LYS A 386 -11.91 12.82 -13.10
N ILE A 387 -11.58 13.40 -11.94
CA ILE A 387 -11.42 12.63 -10.69
C ILE A 387 -12.75 12.03 -10.24
N TYR A 388 -13.85 12.78 -10.35
CA TYR A 388 -15.18 12.30 -10.01
C TYR A 388 -15.59 11.09 -10.86
N MET A 389 -15.39 11.16 -12.19
CA MET A 389 -15.66 10.05 -13.10
C MET A 389 -14.77 8.84 -12.81
N ASP A 390 -13.46 9.03 -12.61
CA ASP A 390 -12.55 7.93 -12.27
C ASP A 390 -12.90 7.29 -10.91
N ASN A 391 -13.38 8.07 -9.93
CA ASN A 391 -13.88 7.54 -8.65
C ASN A 391 -15.14 6.67 -8.82
N ILE A 392 -16.09 7.08 -9.68
CA ILE A 392 -17.29 6.30 -10.00
C ILE A 392 -16.90 5.00 -10.70
N GLU A 393 -16.03 5.09 -11.71
CA GLU A 393 -15.55 3.93 -12.46
C GLU A 393 -14.79 2.94 -11.55
N GLN A 394 -13.94 3.43 -10.65
CA GLN A 394 -13.28 2.58 -9.65
C GLN A 394 -14.28 1.89 -8.72
N THR A 395 -15.30 2.61 -8.27
CA THR A 395 -16.36 2.03 -7.43
C THR A 395 -17.13 0.95 -8.19
N ALA A 396 -17.51 1.22 -9.44
CA ALA A 396 -18.18 0.25 -10.28
C ALA A 396 -17.26 -0.96 -10.58
N SER A 397 -15.96 -0.77 -10.77
CA SER A 397 -14.99 -1.84 -11.07
C SER A 397 -14.85 -2.88 -9.95
N LEU A 398 -15.19 -2.52 -8.70
CA LEU A 398 -15.22 -3.47 -7.58
C LEU A 398 -16.14 -4.66 -7.90
N PHE A 399 -17.26 -4.39 -8.55
CA PHE A 399 -18.23 -5.43 -8.90
C PHE A 399 -17.71 -6.41 -9.95
N ASP A 400 -16.84 -5.97 -10.87
CA ASP A 400 -16.23 -6.89 -11.85
C ASP A 400 -15.15 -7.75 -11.19
N LYS A 401 -14.38 -7.16 -10.27
CA LYS A 401 -13.30 -7.87 -9.56
C LYS A 401 -13.82 -9.04 -8.74
N PHE A 402 -15.07 -8.99 -8.25
CA PHE A 402 -15.67 -10.14 -7.60
C PHE A 402 -15.81 -11.36 -8.52
N LYS A 403 -15.98 -11.16 -9.83
CA LYS A 403 -16.17 -12.25 -10.80
C LYS A 403 -15.05 -13.29 -10.76
N ASP A 404 -13.82 -12.82 -10.62
CA ASP A 404 -12.63 -13.67 -10.61
C ASP A 404 -12.28 -14.18 -9.20
N CYS A 405 -13.04 -13.76 -8.20
CA CYS A 405 -12.73 -13.93 -6.78
C CYS A 405 -13.76 -14.76 -6.02
N VAL A 406 -14.99 -14.92 -6.55
CA VAL A 406 -16.07 -15.69 -5.91
C VAL A 406 -16.66 -16.71 -6.89
N SER A 407 -17.46 -17.65 -6.38
CA SER A 407 -18.16 -18.60 -7.26
C SER A 407 -19.17 -17.89 -8.15
N SER A 408 -19.56 -18.51 -9.27
CA SER A 408 -20.55 -17.92 -10.17
C SER A 408 -21.92 -17.68 -9.51
N GLU A 409 -22.28 -18.49 -8.52
CA GLU A 409 -23.52 -18.34 -7.74
C GLU A 409 -23.41 -17.14 -6.80
N GLN A 410 -22.31 -17.01 -6.05
CA GLN A 410 -22.05 -15.88 -5.17
C GLN A 410 -21.95 -14.55 -5.93
N TYR A 411 -21.33 -14.59 -7.12
CA TYR A 411 -21.28 -13.45 -8.01
C TYR A 411 -22.69 -12.99 -8.38
N SER A 412 -23.58 -13.94 -8.68
CA SER A 412 -25.00 -13.66 -8.93
C SER A 412 -25.70 -13.07 -7.71
N ASP A 413 -25.48 -13.63 -6.53
CA ASP A 413 -26.14 -13.20 -5.29
C ASP A 413 -25.79 -11.76 -4.90
N ILE A 414 -24.52 -11.35 -5.06
CA ILE A 414 -24.09 -9.96 -4.82
C ILE A 414 -24.89 -8.98 -5.68
N HIS A 415 -25.05 -9.29 -6.97
CA HIS A 415 -25.79 -8.42 -7.88
C HIS A 415 -27.30 -8.45 -7.62
N HIS A 416 -27.86 -9.61 -7.23
CA HIS A 416 -29.25 -9.71 -6.80
C HIS A 416 -29.50 -8.88 -5.54
N HIS A 417 -28.57 -8.90 -4.58
CA HIS A 417 -28.68 -8.12 -3.35
C HIS A 417 -28.71 -6.62 -3.61
N ILE A 418 -27.80 -6.12 -4.45
CA ILE A 418 -27.76 -4.70 -4.81
C ILE A 418 -29.08 -4.26 -5.45
N LEU A 419 -29.58 -5.05 -6.40
CA LEU A 419 -30.85 -4.74 -7.06
C LEU A 419 -32.03 -4.85 -6.13
N PHE A 420 -32.04 -5.82 -5.22
CA PHE A 420 -33.05 -5.94 -4.17
C PHE A 420 -33.04 -4.71 -3.26
N PHE A 421 -31.85 -4.26 -2.82
CA PHE A 421 -31.69 -3.06 -2.02
C PHE A 421 -32.21 -1.82 -2.75
N LEU A 422 -31.82 -1.59 -4.01
CA LEU A 422 -32.33 -0.48 -4.80
C LEU A 422 -33.85 -0.54 -4.96
N SER A 423 -34.38 -1.72 -5.26
CA SER A 423 -35.82 -1.95 -5.42
C SER A 423 -36.58 -1.70 -4.10
N SER A 424 -36.00 -2.05 -2.95
CA SER A 424 -36.60 -1.79 -1.63
C SER A 424 -36.73 -0.30 -1.31
N LYS A 425 -35.86 0.55 -1.88
CA LYS A 425 -35.90 2.01 -1.66
C LYS A 425 -36.91 2.69 -2.56
N TRP A 426 -37.10 2.16 -3.76
CA TRP A 426 -37.89 2.80 -4.81
C TRP A 426 -39.29 2.20 -4.98
N SER A 427 -39.51 0.99 -4.48
CA SER A 427 -40.74 0.22 -4.63
C SER A 427 -41.27 0.25 -6.07
N PRO A 428 -40.46 -0.19 -7.06
CA PRO A 428 -40.87 -0.17 -8.45
C PRO A 428 -42.16 -0.98 -8.61
N SER A 429 -43.09 -0.44 -9.38
CA SER A 429 -44.39 -1.04 -9.62
C SER A 429 -44.60 -1.25 -11.11
N ALA A 430 -45.10 -2.44 -11.45
CA ALA A 430 -45.60 -2.72 -12.77
C ALA A 430 -46.93 -1.98 -12.98
N ALA A 431 -47.06 -1.34 -14.12
CA ALA A 431 -48.26 -0.59 -14.48
C ALA A 431 -48.84 -1.12 -15.80
N PRO A 432 -50.18 -1.08 -15.98
CA PRO A 432 -50.80 -1.46 -17.24
C PRO A 432 -50.46 -0.45 -18.33
N MET A 433 -50.45 -0.87 -19.59
CA MET A 433 -50.09 0.00 -20.72
C MET A 433 -50.97 1.26 -20.82
N THR A 434 -52.27 1.10 -20.55
CA THR A 434 -53.28 2.17 -20.60
C THR A 434 -52.97 3.32 -19.63
N ALA A 435 -52.26 3.04 -18.54
CA ALA A 435 -51.84 4.06 -17.57
C ALA A 435 -50.93 5.11 -18.21
N TYR A 436 -49.99 4.68 -19.07
CA TYR A 436 -49.03 5.60 -19.71
C TYR A 436 -49.57 6.27 -20.97
N ASP A 437 -50.57 5.67 -21.61
CA ASP A 437 -51.25 6.26 -22.77
C ASP A 437 -51.94 7.58 -22.41
N ASP A 438 -52.46 7.69 -21.19
CA ASP A 438 -53.07 8.92 -20.68
C ASP A 438 -52.05 9.90 -20.06
N ALA A 439 -51.00 9.35 -19.44
CA ALA A 439 -50.06 10.10 -18.60
C ALA A 439 -48.94 10.81 -19.40
N LEU A 440 -48.34 10.13 -20.37
CA LEU A 440 -47.21 10.67 -21.15
C LEU A 440 -47.57 11.84 -22.07
N PRO A 441 -48.71 11.86 -22.81
CA PRO A 441 -49.08 13.02 -23.61
C PRO A 441 -49.25 14.31 -22.79
N ARG A 442 -49.53 14.17 -21.49
CA ARG A 442 -49.72 15.28 -20.55
C ARG A 442 -48.43 15.65 -19.82
N ASN A 443 -47.34 14.91 -20.04
CA ASN A 443 -46.08 15.02 -19.30
C ASN A 443 -46.25 14.82 -17.78
N ILE A 444 -47.09 13.86 -17.37
CA ILE A 444 -47.37 13.57 -15.95
C ILE A 444 -46.86 12.16 -15.60
N PRO A 445 -45.61 12.01 -15.11
CA PRO A 445 -45.09 10.72 -14.68
C PRO A 445 -45.75 10.26 -13.37
N TYR A 446 -45.80 8.94 -13.11
CA TYR A 446 -46.30 8.45 -11.83
C TYR A 446 -45.30 8.71 -10.69
N PRO A 447 -45.75 8.68 -9.41
CA PRO A 447 -44.87 8.95 -8.27
C PRO A 447 -43.62 8.05 -8.19
N TRP A 448 -43.73 6.77 -8.56
CA TRP A 448 -42.56 5.87 -8.59
C TRP A 448 -41.61 6.21 -9.74
N ASP A 449 -42.11 6.69 -10.88
CA ASP A 449 -41.28 7.13 -12.02
C ASP A 449 -40.48 8.38 -11.65
N ILE A 450 -41.12 9.31 -10.94
CA ILE A 450 -40.46 10.49 -10.39
C ILE A 450 -39.38 10.08 -9.39
N THR A 451 -39.69 9.15 -8.48
CA THR A 451 -38.76 8.69 -7.44
C THR A 451 -37.53 8.02 -8.06
N ILE A 452 -37.72 7.06 -8.95
CA ILE A 452 -36.64 6.32 -9.61
C ILE A 452 -35.85 7.24 -10.54
N GLY A 453 -36.54 7.95 -11.43
CA GLY A 453 -35.89 8.84 -12.40
C GLY A 453 -35.12 9.98 -11.75
N SER A 454 -35.65 10.57 -10.67
CA SER A 454 -34.90 11.59 -9.90
C SER A 454 -33.70 10.99 -9.19
N ALA A 455 -33.77 9.75 -8.68
CA ALA A 455 -32.60 9.10 -8.09
C ALA A 455 -31.46 8.95 -9.11
N PHE A 456 -31.76 8.55 -10.35
CA PHE A 456 -30.75 8.45 -11.41
C PHE A 456 -30.25 9.82 -11.87
N LYS A 457 -31.13 10.83 -11.98
CA LYS A 457 -30.76 12.21 -12.32
C LYS A 457 -29.85 12.87 -11.27
N ASP A 458 -30.17 12.66 -9.99
CA ASP A 458 -29.46 13.29 -8.88
C ASP A 458 -28.18 12.51 -8.52
N HIS A 459 -28.10 11.23 -8.91
CA HIS A 459 -26.96 10.36 -8.70
C HIS A 459 -26.57 9.62 -10.01
N PRO A 460 -25.92 10.31 -10.97
CA PRO A 460 -25.56 9.71 -12.27
C PRO A 460 -24.68 8.45 -12.18
N ALA A 461 -23.94 8.31 -11.07
CA ALA A 461 -23.14 7.13 -10.72
C ALA A 461 -23.94 5.83 -10.60
N LEU A 462 -25.26 5.92 -10.42
CA LEU A 462 -26.15 4.74 -10.37
C LEU A 462 -26.21 4.02 -11.72
N PHE A 463 -26.06 4.71 -12.85
CA PHE A 463 -26.07 4.08 -14.18
C PHE A 463 -24.95 3.03 -14.32
N PRO A 464 -23.65 3.35 -14.11
CA PRO A 464 -22.58 2.35 -14.17
C PRO A 464 -22.77 1.14 -13.22
N ILE A 465 -23.32 1.35 -12.03
CA ILE A 465 -23.56 0.27 -11.07
C ILE A 465 -24.72 -0.61 -11.54
N PHE A 466 -25.82 0.02 -11.98
CA PHE A 466 -27.00 -0.66 -12.48
C PHE A 466 -26.71 -1.45 -13.77
N GLU A 467 -25.97 -0.86 -14.71
CA GLU A 467 -25.50 -1.48 -15.95
C GLU A 467 -24.76 -2.81 -15.72
N LYS A 468 -24.01 -2.92 -14.62
CA LYS A 468 -23.33 -4.16 -14.23
C LYS A 468 -24.28 -5.18 -13.64
N CYS A 469 -25.18 -4.74 -12.76
CA CYS A 469 -26.14 -5.64 -12.12
C CYS A 469 -27.10 -6.30 -13.10
N ILE A 470 -27.57 -5.57 -14.10
CA ILE A 470 -28.52 -6.13 -15.09
C ILE A 470 -27.91 -7.19 -16.02
N GLN A 471 -26.58 -7.25 -16.13
CA GLN A 471 -25.91 -8.29 -16.93
C GLN A 471 -25.97 -9.65 -16.25
N VAL A 472 -26.23 -9.67 -14.94
CA VAL A 472 -26.17 -10.86 -14.09
C VAL A 472 -27.57 -11.27 -13.60
N VAL A 473 -28.45 -10.31 -13.33
CA VAL A 473 -29.75 -10.54 -12.67
C VAL A 473 -30.92 -10.64 -13.67
N LYS A 474 -31.93 -11.43 -13.31
CA LYS A 474 -33.11 -11.67 -14.16
C LYS A 474 -33.86 -10.36 -14.51
N PRO A 475 -34.43 -10.26 -15.73
CA PRO A 475 -35.03 -9.02 -16.22
C PRO A 475 -36.23 -8.49 -15.43
N ALA A 476 -37.01 -9.32 -14.74
CA ALA A 476 -38.33 -8.90 -14.24
C ALA A 476 -38.30 -7.66 -13.32
N THR A 477 -37.38 -7.61 -12.34
CA THR A 477 -37.27 -6.49 -11.39
C THR A 477 -36.53 -5.28 -11.97
N THR A 478 -35.54 -5.53 -12.84
CA THR A 478 -34.74 -4.47 -13.48
C THR A 478 -35.54 -3.73 -14.55
N ASN A 479 -36.50 -4.42 -15.16
CA ASN A 479 -37.36 -3.93 -16.19
C ASN A 479 -38.30 -2.78 -15.73
N ASP A 480 -38.89 -2.88 -14.54
CA ASP A 480 -39.72 -1.81 -13.95
C ASP A 480 -38.91 -0.53 -13.69
N ILE A 481 -37.65 -0.71 -13.27
CA ILE A 481 -36.70 0.39 -13.04
C ILE A 481 -36.36 1.07 -14.38
N ILE A 482 -35.99 0.30 -15.41
CA ILE A 482 -35.68 0.84 -16.75
C ILE A 482 -36.86 1.62 -17.33
N ARG A 483 -38.07 1.08 -17.21
CA ARG A 483 -39.31 1.76 -17.62
C ARG A 483 -39.49 3.10 -16.91
N SER A 484 -39.29 3.11 -15.61
CA SER A 484 -39.44 4.32 -14.78
C SER A 484 -38.44 5.40 -15.16
N ILE A 485 -37.20 5.01 -15.45
CA ILE A 485 -36.16 5.92 -15.95
C ILE A 485 -36.56 6.48 -17.32
N LEU A 486 -37.03 5.63 -18.25
CA LEU A 486 -37.46 6.06 -19.59
C LEU A 486 -38.60 7.08 -19.54
N VAL A 487 -39.66 6.77 -18.77
CA VAL A 487 -40.80 7.67 -18.57
C VAL A 487 -40.35 9.01 -17.99
N TYR A 488 -39.46 8.99 -17.00
CA TYR A 488 -38.93 10.22 -16.41
C TYR A 488 -38.18 11.09 -17.42
N PHE A 489 -37.27 10.51 -18.21
CA PHE A 489 -36.50 11.29 -19.19
C PHE A 489 -37.35 11.78 -20.36
N ILE A 490 -38.37 11.03 -20.79
CA ILE A 490 -39.38 11.52 -21.75
C ILE A 490 -40.03 12.80 -21.22
N VAL A 491 -40.48 12.78 -19.96
CA VAL A 491 -41.11 13.95 -19.34
C VAL A 491 -40.11 15.10 -19.20
N PHE A 492 -38.90 14.82 -18.71
CA PHE A 492 -37.85 15.83 -18.51
C PHE A 492 -37.56 16.64 -19.78
N TRP A 493 -37.31 15.97 -20.91
CA TRP A 493 -37.00 16.64 -22.17
C TRP A 493 -38.20 17.41 -22.74
N ASN A 494 -39.42 17.04 -22.35
CA ASN A 494 -40.67 17.71 -22.74
C ASN A 494 -41.17 18.75 -21.71
N MET A 495 -40.43 19.01 -20.63
CA MET A 495 -40.76 20.08 -19.67
C MET A 495 -40.69 21.45 -20.35
N LYS A 496 -41.58 22.36 -19.98
CA LYS A 496 -41.70 23.71 -20.59
C LYS A 496 -40.39 24.51 -20.51
N GLU A 497 -39.65 24.32 -19.41
CA GLU A 497 -38.38 24.97 -19.14
C GLU A 497 -37.23 24.38 -19.98
N VAL A 498 -37.35 23.12 -20.41
CA VAL A 498 -36.29 22.37 -21.09
C VAL A 498 -36.46 22.40 -22.61
N VAL A 499 -37.69 22.28 -23.13
CA VAL A 499 -37.98 22.20 -24.58
C VAL A 499 -37.51 23.41 -25.40
N THR A 500 -37.33 24.56 -24.75
CA THR A 500 -36.90 25.80 -25.42
C THR A 500 -35.40 25.83 -25.73
N VAL A 501 -34.64 24.86 -25.20
CA VAL A 501 -33.20 24.84 -25.34
C VAL A 501 -32.79 24.30 -26.73
N PRO A 502 -31.94 25.04 -27.48
CA PRO A 502 -31.61 24.71 -28.86
C PRO A 502 -30.64 23.52 -29.00
N THR A 503 -29.94 23.14 -27.92
CA THR A 503 -29.06 21.97 -27.88
C THR A 503 -29.12 21.26 -26.54
N THR A 504 -29.23 19.94 -26.59
CA THR A 504 -29.20 19.05 -25.42
C THR A 504 -27.90 19.13 -24.62
N LEU A 505 -26.80 19.63 -25.21
CA LEU A 505 -25.51 19.85 -24.52
C LEU A 505 -25.60 20.79 -23.32
N THR A 506 -26.62 21.66 -23.29
CA THR A 506 -26.92 22.52 -22.13
C THR A 506 -27.16 21.69 -20.87
N TYR A 507 -27.76 20.51 -21.04
CA TYR A 507 -28.02 19.52 -20.00
C TYR A 507 -27.12 18.28 -20.20
N ALA A 508 -25.81 18.50 -20.30
CA ALA A 508 -24.81 17.47 -20.60
C ALA A 508 -24.92 16.18 -19.75
N THR A 509 -25.20 16.30 -18.44
CA THR A 509 -25.38 15.14 -17.56
C THR A 509 -26.66 14.36 -17.91
N GLN A 510 -27.79 15.04 -18.10
CA GLN A 510 -29.04 14.40 -18.49
C GLN A 510 -28.97 13.80 -19.90
N LEU A 511 -28.19 14.41 -20.80
CA LEU A 511 -27.87 13.86 -22.11
C LEU A 511 -27.08 12.56 -21.99
N GLU A 512 -26.03 12.51 -21.16
CA GLU A 512 -25.28 11.30 -20.87
C GLU A 512 -26.18 10.18 -20.30
N GLU A 513 -27.05 10.52 -19.35
CA GLU A 513 -28.02 9.60 -18.75
C GLU A 513 -29.02 9.06 -19.78
N THR A 514 -29.49 9.92 -20.68
CA THR A 514 -30.38 9.54 -21.78
C THR A 514 -29.69 8.61 -22.78
N ILE A 515 -28.41 8.86 -23.10
CA ILE A 515 -27.60 7.97 -23.94
C ILE A 515 -27.47 6.60 -23.27
N ARG A 516 -27.12 6.57 -21.98
CA ARG A 516 -26.98 5.32 -21.21
C ARG A 516 -28.28 4.54 -21.16
N LEU A 517 -29.41 5.20 -20.93
CA LEU A 517 -30.73 4.60 -21.01
C LEU A 517 -31.00 3.94 -22.37
N VAL A 518 -30.68 4.59 -23.48
CA VAL A 518 -30.88 4.01 -24.82
C VAL A 518 -29.98 2.79 -25.05
N LEU A 519 -28.76 2.82 -24.51
CA LEU A 519 -27.87 1.65 -24.53
C LEU A 519 -28.37 0.51 -23.65
N LEU A 520 -28.99 0.82 -22.49
CA LEU A 520 -29.67 -0.17 -21.64
C LEU A 520 -30.83 -0.85 -22.37
N LEU A 521 -31.54 -0.09 -23.22
CA LEU A 521 -32.64 -0.60 -24.04
C LEU A 521 -32.19 -1.36 -25.29
N LYS A 522 -30.87 -1.51 -25.53
CA LYS A 522 -30.33 -2.25 -26.69
C LYS A 522 -30.93 -3.65 -26.88
N PRO A 523 -31.19 -4.47 -25.85
CA PRO A 523 -31.85 -5.78 -26.04
C PRO A 523 -33.27 -5.68 -26.60
N SER A 524 -33.93 -4.54 -26.41
CA SER A 524 -35.33 -4.29 -26.77
C SER A 524 -35.48 -3.38 -27.98
N LEU A 525 -34.41 -2.73 -28.47
CA LEU A 525 -34.44 -1.77 -29.57
C LEU A 525 -33.70 -2.29 -30.81
N PRO A 526 -34.15 -1.93 -32.02
CA PRO A 526 -33.42 -2.23 -33.24
C PRO A 526 -32.15 -1.37 -33.29
N GLN A 527 -31.09 -1.90 -33.92
CA GLN A 527 -29.77 -1.27 -33.93
C GLN A 527 -29.77 0.18 -34.44
N VAL A 528 -30.69 0.53 -35.34
CA VAL A 528 -30.86 1.90 -35.85
C VAL A 528 -31.29 2.86 -34.73
N LEU A 529 -32.26 2.47 -33.91
CA LEU A 529 -32.71 3.30 -32.77
C LEU A 529 -31.67 3.34 -31.67
N VAL A 530 -30.94 2.25 -31.44
CA VAL A 530 -29.80 2.27 -30.53
C VAL A 530 -28.77 3.29 -31.01
N ASN A 531 -28.34 3.23 -32.28
CA ASN A 531 -27.33 4.13 -32.84
C ASN A 531 -27.73 5.62 -32.88
N SER A 532 -29.02 5.93 -32.71
CA SER A 532 -29.51 7.32 -32.68
C SER A 532 -28.88 8.15 -31.56
N TYR A 533 -28.38 7.52 -30.49
CA TYR A 533 -27.72 8.22 -29.38
C TYR A 533 -26.58 9.14 -29.82
N ARG A 534 -25.91 8.80 -30.93
CA ARG A 534 -24.81 9.60 -31.51
C ARG A 534 -25.26 10.95 -32.03
N LEU A 535 -26.54 11.09 -32.34
CA LEU A 535 -27.15 12.32 -32.81
C LEU A 535 -27.63 13.21 -31.66
N PHE A 536 -27.87 12.63 -30.47
CA PHE A 536 -28.49 13.35 -29.36
C PHE A 536 -27.81 14.67 -28.99
N PRO A 537 -26.45 14.78 -28.96
CA PRO A 537 -25.78 16.05 -28.67
C PRO A 537 -26.11 17.20 -29.63
N PHE A 538 -26.56 16.87 -30.85
CA PHE A 538 -26.85 17.84 -31.91
C PHE A 538 -28.33 18.16 -32.04
N LEU A 539 -29.19 17.48 -31.29
CA LEU A 539 -30.62 17.74 -31.25
C LEU A 539 -30.92 18.89 -30.29
N SER A 540 -32.02 19.60 -30.56
CA SER A 540 -32.70 20.41 -29.56
C SER A 540 -33.33 19.53 -28.49
N ALA A 541 -33.63 20.11 -27.33
CA ALA A 541 -34.29 19.38 -26.25
C ALA A 541 -35.65 18.80 -26.68
N LYS A 542 -36.41 19.57 -27.46
CA LYS A 542 -37.69 19.15 -28.02
C LYS A 542 -37.54 17.96 -28.96
N GLU A 543 -36.60 18.01 -29.90
CA GLU A 543 -36.36 16.90 -30.84
C GLU A 543 -35.95 15.61 -30.12
N LEU A 544 -35.13 15.71 -29.06
CA LEU A 544 -34.79 14.56 -28.24
C LEU A 544 -36.01 14.02 -27.47
N GLY A 545 -36.82 14.90 -26.88
CA GLY A 545 -38.06 14.52 -26.20
C GLY A 545 -39.06 13.83 -27.14
N ASP A 546 -39.24 14.36 -28.35
CA ASP A 546 -40.10 13.79 -29.39
C ASP A 546 -39.55 12.44 -29.88
N LEU A 547 -38.23 12.29 -30.05
CA LEU A 547 -37.61 11.02 -30.43
C LEU A 547 -37.81 9.94 -29.35
N LEU A 548 -37.61 10.29 -28.08
CA LEU A 548 -37.83 9.37 -26.97
C LEU A 548 -39.30 8.93 -26.88
N TYR A 549 -40.26 9.87 -27.05
CA TYR A 549 -41.68 9.58 -26.92
C TYR A 549 -42.31 8.95 -28.17
N GLN A 550 -42.18 9.61 -29.32
CA GLN A 550 -42.89 9.20 -30.54
C GLN A 550 -42.26 7.99 -31.22
N VAL A 551 -40.95 7.77 -31.04
CA VAL A 551 -40.21 6.71 -31.72
C VAL A 551 -39.79 5.60 -30.75
N ILE A 552 -38.98 5.92 -29.74
CA ILE A 552 -38.42 4.90 -28.83
C ILE A 552 -39.51 4.29 -27.95
N TRP A 553 -40.30 5.11 -27.26
CA TRP A 553 -41.41 4.63 -26.44
C TRP A 553 -42.46 3.91 -27.28
N SER A 554 -42.84 4.44 -28.43
CA SER A 554 -43.74 3.74 -29.37
C SER A 554 -43.19 2.36 -29.78
N TYR A 555 -41.90 2.25 -30.10
CA TYR A 555 -41.32 0.95 -30.44
C TYR A 555 -41.36 -0.02 -29.25
N VAL A 556 -40.91 0.44 -28.07
CA VAL A 556 -40.91 -0.34 -26.84
C VAL A 556 -42.33 -0.80 -26.51
N ARG A 557 -43.33 0.08 -26.66
CA ARG A 557 -44.76 -0.19 -26.48
C ARG A 557 -45.31 -1.30 -27.39
N HIS A 558 -44.89 -1.35 -28.65
CA HIS A 558 -45.39 -2.35 -29.61
C HIS A 558 -44.58 -3.66 -29.62
N SER A 559 -43.43 -3.70 -28.94
CA SER A 559 -42.61 -4.91 -28.81
C SER A 559 -43.25 -5.98 -27.90
N THR A 560 -42.87 -7.26 -28.07
CA THR A 560 -43.46 -8.39 -27.34
C THR A 560 -42.96 -8.54 -25.90
N ASN A 561 -41.76 -8.02 -25.57
CA ASN A 561 -41.16 -8.05 -24.24
C ASN A 561 -40.86 -6.63 -23.77
N ILE A 562 -41.85 -6.03 -23.11
CA ILE A 562 -41.75 -4.66 -22.61
C ILE A 562 -41.19 -4.72 -21.20
N PRO A 563 -40.07 -4.02 -20.90
CA PRO A 563 -39.60 -3.90 -19.55
C PRO A 563 -40.69 -3.30 -18.64
N GLY A 564 -41.24 -4.09 -17.72
CA GLY A 564 -41.98 -3.60 -16.55
C GLY A 564 -43.42 -3.16 -16.82
N ILE A 565 -43.99 -3.60 -17.94
CA ILE A 565 -45.38 -3.34 -18.31
C ILE A 565 -46.09 -4.68 -18.53
N HIS A 566 -47.20 -4.88 -17.83
CA HIS A 566 -48.08 -6.02 -18.09
C HIS A 566 -49.00 -5.68 -19.26
N LYS A 567 -48.99 -6.52 -20.31
CA LYS A 567 -50.07 -6.52 -21.28
C LYS A 567 -51.29 -7.09 -20.58
N THR A 568 -52.34 -6.29 -20.41
CA THR A 568 -53.68 -6.84 -20.25
C THR A 568 -53.93 -7.70 -21.48
N GLU A 569 -54.20 -8.99 -21.30
CA GLU A 569 -54.74 -9.80 -22.39
C GLU A 569 -56.01 -9.12 -22.87
N ASP A 570 -55.95 -8.42 -24.01
CA ASP A 570 -57.14 -8.03 -24.75
C ASP A 570 -57.79 -9.31 -25.28
N LYS A 571 -58.49 -10.04 -24.41
CA LYS A 571 -59.55 -10.96 -24.80
C LYS A 571 -60.73 -10.13 -25.28
N GLN A 572 -60.58 -9.52 -26.46
CA GLN A 572 -61.64 -9.03 -27.33
C GLN A 572 -61.00 -8.24 -28.47
N LEU A 573 -60.54 -8.95 -29.52
CA LEU A 573 -60.48 -8.48 -30.92
C LEU A 573 -59.83 -9.52 -31.85
N VAL A 574 -60.09 -10.82 -31.64
CA VAL A 574 -59.83 -11.88 -32.63
C VAL A 574 -61.08 -12.74 -32.79
N GLU A 575 -62.22 -12.10 -33.05
CA GLU A 575 -63.38 -12.72 -33.69
C GLU A 575 -64.02 -11.66 -34.60
N LYS A 576 -63.28 -11.26 -35.62
CA LYS A 576 -63.81 -10.74 -36.89
C LYS A 576 -62.69 -10.73 -37.93
N TYR A 577 -62.14 -11.92 -38.18
CA TYR A 577 -61.81 -12.44 -39.51
C TYR A 577 -61.75 -13.97 -39.40
#